data_AF-A0A1Q3DHM4-F1
#
_entry.id   AF-A0A1Q3DHM4-F1
#
_cell.length_a   1.000
_cell.length_b   1.000
_cell.length_c   1.000
_cell.angle_alpha   90.00
_cell.angle_beta   90.00
_cell.angle_gamma   90.00
#
_symmetry.space_group_name_H-M   'P 1'
#
loop_
_entity.id
_entity.type
_entity.pdbx_description
1 polymer ?
#
loop_
_entity_poly.entity_id
_entity_poly.type
_entity_poly.pdbx_seq_one_letter_code
_entity_poly.pdbx_strand_id
1 'polypeptide(L)'
;MPRSKNIEPGEVSGTTKKKSIDHKQKRGAALSPSPEEFPQVIRYPEAYFEQKILVGKTLDFDFCNKEGFPIVGWLEAQGLSPLFKINLPYYPELMKEFYVNILTSSSVDLWTKVKYKEIEFNYTTLATILDISCEGARGWNQRNWIIDSAFNKEECVQMLFGENAHVMQRIYSRNLSLHHRFLHRAVATHILPKAGGFDNVTHMDAFTIFHIITGQKINVPKLIINHMQAMHSRENARLTNSNIITKIVMHFRVDLSRELHHPLQVQIN
;
A
#
# COMPACT_ATOMS: atom_id res chain seq x y z
N MET A 1 46.45 -20.51 9.61
CA MET A 1 47.32 -20.77 10.79
C MET A 1 48.76 -20.88 10.29
N PRO A 2 49.81 -20.42 10.99
CA PRO A 2 49.88 -20.05 12.42
C PRO A 2 50.20 -18.55 12.70
N ARG A 3 50.09 -18.22 13.99
CA ARG A 3 50.26 -16.93 14.69
C ARG A 3 51.68 -16.72 15.21
N SER A 4 52.07 -15.46 15.46
CA SER A 4 52.70 -14.93 16.71
C SER A 4 53.11 -13.46 16.47
N LYS A 5 52.51 -12.41 17.09
CA LYS A 5 52.66 -11.84 18.46
C LYS A 5 54.09 -11.49 18.88
N ASN A 6 54.36 -10.20 19.14
CA ASN A 6 54.81 -9.63 20.44
C ASN A 6 55.09 -8.11 20.32
N ILE A 7 54.42 -7.23 21.09
CA ILE A 7 54.71 -6.69 22.45
C ILE A 7 55.46 -5.33 22.40
N GLU A 8 54.82 -4.27 22.92
CA GLU A 8 55.39 -2.96 23.31
C GLU A 8 56.09 -3.01 24.69
N PRO A 9 56.94 -2.03 25.03
CA PRO A 9 56.60 -1.04 26.08
C PRO A 9 57.20 0.36 25.77
N GLY A 10 56.89 1.52 26.37
CA GLY A 10 56.19 1.93 27.58
C GLY A 10 56.87 3.22 28.11
N GLU A 11 56.06 4.20 28.55
CA GLU A 11 56.34 5.29 29.54
C GLU A 11 57.46 6.35 29.33
N VAL A 12 57.45 7.59 29.85
CA VAL A 12 56.55 8.71 30.23
C VAL A 12 57.47 9.79 30.87
N SER A 13 57.02 11.06 30.92
CA SER A 13 57.52 12.19 31.76
C SER A 13 58.52 13.14 31.08
N GLY A 14 58.36 14.46 31.06
CA GLY A 14 57.41 15.40 31.69
C GLY A 14 58.10 16.77 31.80
N THR A 15 57.40 17.88 31.55
CA THR A 15 57.53 19.18 32.27
C THR A 15 56.65 20.28 31.66
N THR A 16 55.99 20.99 32.56
CA THR A 16 54.96 22.02 32.39
C THR A 16 55.55 23.43 32.24
N LYS A 17 54.94 24.29 31.41
CA LYS A 17 54.99 25.77 31.57
C LYS A 17 53.62 26.38 31.25
N LYS A 18 53.25 27.41 32.03
CA LYS A 18 51.89 27.92 32.28
C LYS A 18 51.77 29.38 31.79
N LYS A 19 50.51 29.77 31.48
CA LYS A 19 49.88 31.12 31.39
C LYS A 19 49.84 31.81 30.01
N SER A 20 48.63 32.07 29.51
CA SER A 20 47.88 33.31 29.80
C SER A 20 46.40 33.17 29.39
N ILE A 21 45.56 33.96 30.06
CA ILE A 21 44.10 34.02 29.97
C ILE A 21 43.75 35.14 28.99
N ASP A 22 42.80 34.91 28.08
CA ASP A 22 42.10 36.00 27.42
C ASP A 22 40.58 35.75 27.46
N HIS A 23 39.88 36.65 28.15
CA HIS A 23 38.43 36.63 28.34
C HIS A 23 37.78 37.37 27.16
N LYS A 24 36.98 36.66 26.36
CA LYS A 24 36.00 37.31 25.48
C LYS A 24 34.62 36.68 25.66
N GLN A 25 33.83 37.35 26.47
CA GLN A 25 32.42 37.08 26.73
C GLN A 25 31.62 37.36 25.45
N LYS A 26 30.95 36.34 24.89
CA LYS A 26 29.87 36.52 23.92
C LYS A 26 28.58 35.93 24.46
N ARG A 27 27.58 36.80 24.47
CA ARG A 27 26.24 36.71 25.04
C ARG A 27 25.52 35.44 24.60
N GLY A 28 24.76 34.87 25.52
CA GLY A 28 23.91 33.70 25.31
C GLY A 28 22.88 33.92 24.21
N ALA A 29 22.78 32.94 23.32
CA ALA A 29 21.56 32.65 22.59
C ALA A 29 20.87 31.53 23.37
N ALA A 30 19.62 31.77 23.79
CA ALA A 30 18.78 30.74 24.37
C ALA A 30 18.65 29.58 23.38
N LEU A 31 19.09 28.39 23.79
CA LEU A 31 18.77 27.15 23.09
C LEU A 31 17.25 27.02 23.10
N SER A 32 16.63 27.10 21.93
CA SER A 32 15.27 26.60 21.72
C SER A 32 15.22 25.13 22.16
N PRO A 33 14.23 24.69 22.94
CA PRO A 33 14.13 23.29 23.31
C PRO A 33 14.01 22.46 22.01
N SER A 34 14.78 21.37 21.92
CA SER A 34 14.54 20.37 20.87
C SER A 34 13.11 19.85 21.02
N PRO A 35 12.45 19.42 19.93
CA PRO A 35 11.19 18.71 20.06
C PRO A 35 11.39 17.56 21.05
N GLU A 36 10.54 17.48 22.07
CA GLU A 36 10.49 16.33 22.96
C GLU A 36 10.31 15.08 22.09
N GLU A 37 11.38 14.29 21.95
CA GLU A 37 11.29 12.94 21.39
C GLU A 37 10.55 12.09 22.41
N PHE A 38 9.23 12.02 22.26
CA PHE A 38 8.42 11.07 22.99
C PHE A 38 8.96 9.66 22.69
N PRO A 39 9.24 8.83 23.72
CA PRO A 39 9.62 7.45 23.48
C PRO A 39 8.54 6.80 22.61
N GLN A 40 8.91 6.34 21.42
CA GLN A 40 8.00 5.55 20.61
C GLN A 40 7.71 4.28 21.39
N VAL A 41 6.50 4.19 21.96
CA VAL A 41 6.00 2.93 22.52
C VAL A 41 6.08 1.92 21.37
N ILE A 42 6.88 0.87 21.55
CA ILE A 42 7.04 -0.18 20.54
C ILE A 42 5.67 -0.85 20.36
N ARG A 43 5.02 -0.61 19.22
CA ARG A 43 3.66 -1.09 18.93
C ARG A 43 3.62 -2.42 18.19
N TYR A 44 4.76 -2.85 17.65
CA TYR A 44 4.87 -4.02 16.79
C TYR A 44 6.33 -4.52 16.72
N PRO A 45 6.57 -5.78 16.29
CA PRO A 45 7.92 -6.38 16.26
C PRO A 45 8.87 -5.67 15.28
N GLU A 46 10.17 -5.81 15.52
CA GLU A 46 11.24 -5.16 14.74
C GLU A 46 11.18 -5.47 13.22
N ALA A 47 10.71 -6.65 12.84
CA ALA A 47 10.49 -7.03 11.45
C ALA A 47 9.56 -6.08 10.67
N TYR A 48 8.68 -5.35 11.36
CA TYR A 48 7.79 -4.35 10.76
C TYR A 48 8.38 -2.92 10.77
N PHE A 49 9.47 -2.65 11.49
CA PHE A 49 10.14 -1.34 11.43
C PHE A 49 10.64 -1.06 10.00
N GLU A 50 11.24 -2.07 9.37
CA GLU A 50 11.86 -1.98 8.03
C GLU A 50 10.86 -2.19 6.88
N GLN A 51 9.62 -2.59 7.15
CA GLN A 51 8.63 -2.81 6.09
C GLN A 51 8.25 -1.48 5.42
N LYS A 52 8.55 -1.40 4.12
CA LYS A 52 8.23 -0.22 3.31
C LYS A 52 6.74 -0.15 3.02
N ILE A 53 6.15 1.02 3.23
CA ILE A 53 4.78 1.30 2.82
C ILE A 53 4.74 1.61 1.32
N LEU A 54 3.73 1.09 0.64
CA LEU A 54 3.39 1.50 -0.71
C LEU A 54 2.46 2.72 -0.63
N VAL A 55 3.01 3.88 -0.99
CA VAL A 55 2.26 5.14 -0.99
C VAL A 55 1.17 5.05 -2.04
N GLY A 56 -0.08 5.30 -1.61
CA GLY A 56 -1.22 5.33 -2.50
C GLY A 56 -1.09 6.45 -3.52
N LYS A 57 -1.82 6.30 -4.63
CA LYS A 57 -1.87 7.29 -5.69
C LYS A 57 -3.28 7.80 -5.89
N THR A 58 -3.40 8.99 -6.49
CA THR A 58 -4.68 9.54 -6.95
C THR A 58 -4.77 9.48 -8.47
N LEU A 59 -5.96 9.21 -8.99
CA LEU A 59 -6.26 9.26 -10.43
C LEU A 59 -6.93 10.60 -10.77
N ASP A 60 -6.36 11.34 -11.72
CA ASP A 60 -6.92 12.60 -12.19
C ASP A 60 -8.01 12.36 -13.25
N PHE A 61 -9.27 12.48 -12.85
CA PHE A 61 -10.42 12.24 -13.73
C PHE A 61 -10.56 13.34 -14.80
N ASP A 62 -10.23 14.59 -14.46
CA ASP A 62 -10.37 15.72 -15.38
C ASP A 62 -9.35 15.59 -16.52
N PHE A 63 -8.11 15.22 -16.19
CA PHE A 63 -7.12 14.85 -17.18
C PHE A 63 -7.60 13.69 -18.06
N CYS A 64 -8.11 12.61 -17.45
CA CYS A 64 -8.56 11.43 -18.21
C CYS A 64 -9.66 11.78 -19.21
N ASN A 65 -10.64 12.57 -18.79
CA ASN A 65 -11.74 13.02 -19.65
C ASN A 65 -11.24 13.93 -20.76
N LYS A 66 -10.36 14.89 -20.44
CA LYS A 66 -9.79 15.83 -21.42
C LYS A 66 -8.99 15.12 -22.51
N GLU A 67 -8.20 14.11 -22.15
CA GLU A 67 -7.38 13.33 -23.08
C GLU A 67 -8.16 12.18 -23.77
N GLY A 68 -9.46 12.03 -23.47
CA GLY A 68 -10.31 11.03 -24.09
C GLY A 68 -10.04 9.60 -23.64
N PHE A 69 -9.47 9.39 -22.43
CA PHE A 69 -9.31 8.06 -21.87
C PHE A 69 -10.67 7.51 -21.40
N PRO A 70 -11.10 6.30 -21.84
CA PRO A 70 -12.41 5.73 -21.50
C PRO A 70 -12.52 5.26 -20.04
N ILE A 71 -11.41 5.30 -19.30
CA ILE A 71 -11.31 4.79 -17.93
C ILE A 71 -12.35 5.39 -16.98
N VAL A 72 -12.65 6.68 -17.09
CA VAL A 72 -13.61 7.34 -16.21
C VAL A 72 -15.00 6.73 -16.40
N GLY A 73 -15.44 6.58 -17.66
CA GLY A 73 -16.72 5.95 -17.98
C GLY A 73 -16.79 4.49 -17.51
N TRP A 74 -15.70 3.72 -17.65
CA TRP A 74 -15.64 2.35 -17.14
C TRP A 74 -15.75 2.27 -15.61
N LEU A 75 -15.06 3.16 -14.89
CA LEU A 75 -15.12 3.21 -13.43
C LEU A 75 -16.48 3.68 -12.92
N GLU A 76 -17.09 4.65 -13.58
CA GLU A 76 -18.43 5.16 -13.25
C GLU A 76 -19.51 4.10 -13.45
N ALA A 77 -19.46 3.34 -14.55
CA ALA A 77 -20.39 2.24 -14.82
C ALA A 77 -20.33 1.13 -13.74
N GLN A 78 -19.16 0.98 -13.10
CA GLN A 78 -18.95 0.07 -11.98
C GLN A 78 -19.27 0.70 -10.61
N GLY A 79 -19.54 1.99 -10.54
CA GLY A 79 -19.74 2.72 -9.28
C GLY A 79 -18.46 2.84 -8.46
N LEU A 80 -17.28 2.86 -9.11
CA LEU A 80 -15.97 2.87 -8.45
C LEU A 80 -15.39 4.29 -8.29
N SER A 81 -16.03 5.32 -8.83
CA SER A 81 -15.52 6.70 -8.75
C SER A 81 -15.16 7.15 -7.32
N PRO A 82 -15.96 6.84 -6.28
CA PRO A 82 -15.61 7.22 -4.90
C PRO A 82 -14.29 6.62 -4.41
N LEU A 83 -13.95 5.39 -4.82
CA LEU A 83 -12.69 4.73 -4.48
C LEU A 83 -11.48 5.46 -5.10
N PHE A 84 -11.57 5.83 -6.37
CA PHE A 84 -10.44 6.46 -7.08
C PHE A 84 -10.27 7.96 -6.73
N LYS A 85 -11.27 8.56 -6.06
CA LYS A 85 -11.22 9.93 -5.55
C LYS A 85 -10.73 10.03 -4.09
N ILE A 86 -10.37 8.91 -3.44
CA ILE A 86 -9.85 8.95 -2.06
C ILE A 86 -8.49 9.64 -2.04
N ASN A 87 -8.48 10.87 -1.53
CA ASN A 87 -7.29 11.67 -1.29
C ASN A 87 -7.10 11.91 0.21
N LEU A 88 -6.73 10.85 0.93
CA LEU A 88 -6.44 10.90 2.37
C LEU A 88 -4.95 10.67 2.60
N PRO A 89 -4.33 11.35 3.59
CA PRO A 89 -2.96 11.05 3.97
C PRO A 89 -2.87 9.61 4.50
N TYR A 90 -1.65 9.11 4.70
CA TYR A 90 -1.44 7.83 5.37
C TYR A 90 -0.60 7.99 6.63
N TYR A 91 -0.83 7.09 7.58
CA TYR A 91 -0.23 7.10 8.91
C TYR A 91 0.66 5.85 9.08
N PRO A 92 1.99 5.97 8.96
CA PRO A 92 2.87 4.79 8.88
C PRO A 92 2.74 3.83 10.07
N GLU A 93 2.72 4.38 11.28
CA GLU A 93 2.68 3.59 12.51
C GLU A 93 1.35 2.87 12.67
N LEU A 94 0.24 3.56 12.39
CA LEU A 94 -1.10 2.95 12.40
C LEU A 94 -1.25 1.88 11.32
N MET A 95 -0.65 2.07 10.15
CA MET A 95 -0.69 1.07 9.09
C MET A 95 0.06 -0.20 9.47
N LYS A 96 1.26 -0.06 10.06
CA LYS A 96 2.03 -1.21 10.53
C LYS A 96 1.29 -1.95 11.64
N GLU A 97 0.73 -1.21 12.60
CA GLU A 97 -0.12 -1.77 13.66
C GLU A 97 -1.38 -2.46 13.09
N PHE A 98 -2.01 -1.88 12.07
CA PHE A 98 -3.14 -2.48 11.36
C PHE A 98 -2.74 -3.83 10.75
N TYR A 99 -1.63 -3.89 10.02
CA TYR A 99 -1.20 -5.09 9.30
C TYR A 99 -0.66 -6.19 10.22
N VAL A 100 0.10 -5.87 11.26
CA VAL A 100 0.66 -6.89 12.16
C VAL A 100 -0.44 -7.63 12.92
N ASN A 101 -1.54 -6.96 13.21
CA ASN A 101 -2.66 -7.49 13.98
C ASN A 101 -3.77 -8.09 13.11
N ILE A 102 -3.59 -8.21 11.79
CA ILE A 102 -4.59 -8.83 10.92
C ILE A 102 -4.80 -10.29 11.36
N LEU A 103 -6.04 -10.60 11.69
CA LEU A 103 -6.52 -11.96 11.88
C LEU A 103 -7.70 -12.22 10.93
N THR A 104 -7.84 -13.47 10.52
CA THR A 104 -8.96 -13.93 9.70
C THR A 104 -9.80 -14.91 10.52
N SER A 105 -11.12 -14.83 10.39
CA SER A 105 -12.04 -15.78 11.01
C SER A 105 -13.08 -16.25 10.01
N SER A 106 -13.90 -17.23 10.39
CA SER A 106 -15.02 -17.69 9.57
C SER A 106 -16.21 -16.72 9.54
N SER A 107 -16.31 -15.81 10.51
CA SER A 107 -17.44 -14.87 10.66
C SER A 107 -17.14 -13.46 10.16
N VAL A 108 -15.87 -13.04 10.17
CA VAL A 108 -15.43 -11.73 9.68
C VAL A 108 -14.36 -11.89 8.62
N ASP A 109 -14.41 -11.06 7.57
CA ASP A 109 -13.37 -11.11 6.55
C ASP A 109 -12.04 -10.56 7.09
N LEU A 110 -12.07 -9.53 7.93
CA LEU A 110 -10.85 -8.97 8.52
C LEU A 110 -11.11 -8.48 9.94
N TRP A 111 -10.27 -8.96 10.86
CA TRP A 111 -10.13 -8.45 12.22
C TRP A 111 -8.75 -7.81 12.37
N THR A 112 -8.64 -6.71 13.09
CA THR A 112 -7.37 -6.13 13.52
C THR A 112 -7.53 -5.25 14.77
N LYS A 113 -6.42 -4.82 15.36
CA LYS A 113 -6.39 -3.91 16.50
C LYS A 113 -5.42 -2.78 16.25
N VAL A 114 -5.88 -1.54 16.40
CA VAL A 114 -5.07 -0.31 16.20
C VAL A 114 -5.34 0.68 17.32
N LYS A 115 -4.30 1.17 18.00
CA LYS A 115 -4.40 2.04 19.19
C LYS A 115 -5.43 1.52 20.19
N TYR A 116 -5.33 0.25 20.53
CA TYR A 116 -6.23 -0.46 21.46
C TYR A 116 -7.67 -0.64 20.99
N LYS A 117 -8.01 -0.20 19.78
CA LYS A 117 -9.34 -0.32 19.22
C LYS A 117 -9.45 -1.53 18.32
N GLU A 118 -10.42 -2.38 18.59
CA GLU A 118 -10.73 -3.54 17.77
C GLU A 118 -11.53 -3.09 16.54
N ILE A 119 -11.10 -3.58 15.38
CA ILE A 119 -11.65 -3.23 14.08
C ILE A 119 -12.01 -4.55 13.40
N GLU A 120 -13.30 -4.72 13.16
CA GLU A 120 -13.88 -5.88 12.50
C GLU A 120 -14.75 -5.43 11.34
N PHE A 121 -14.51 -6.02 10.16
CA PHE A 121 -15.35 -5.72 9.00
C PHE A 121 -15.36 -6.86 8.00
N ASN A 122 -16.43 -6.88 7.21
CA ASN A 122 -16.57 -7.70 6.02
C ASN A 122 -16.57 -6.80 4.77
N TYR A 123 -16.62 -7.42 3.58
CA TYR A 123 -16.64 -6.70 2.31
C TYR A 123 -17.81 -5.73 2.19
N THR A 124 -18.96 -5.99 2.83
CA THR A 124 -20.12 -5.09 2.82
C THR A 124 -19.84 -3.84 3.65
N THR A 125 -19.30 -3.98 4.86
CA THR A 125 -18.87 -2.84 5.68
C THR A 125 -17.80 -2.03 4.96
N LEU A 126 -16.83 -2.67 4.33
CA LEU A 126 -15.82 -1.96 3.53
C LEU A 126 -16.44 -1.21 2.35
N ALA A 127 -17.44 -1.79 1.68
CA ALA A 127 -18.17 -1.12 0.60
C ALA A 127 -18.82 0.19 1.09
N THR A 128 -19.46 0.15 2.26
CA THR A 128 -20.04 1.34 2.91
C THR A 128 -18.97 2.38 3.27
N ILE A 129 -17.82 1.96 3.80
CA ILE A 129 -16.70 2.87 4.12
C ILE A 129 -16.18 3.54 2.85
N LEU A 130 -16.08 2.78 1.76
CA LEU A 130 -15.54 3.24 0.48
C LEU A 130 -16.56 4.01 -0.35
N ASP A 131 -17.85 3.91 -0.03
CA ASP A 131 -18.98 4.44 -0.80
C ASP A 131 -19.06 3.83 -2.22
N ILE A 132 -18.95 2.51 -2.31
CA ILE A 132 -18.99 1.76 -3.59
C ILE A 132 -19.89 0.52 -3.48
N SER A 133 -20.27 -0.06 -4.63
CA SER A 133 -21.03 -1.32 -4.65
C SER A 133 -20.19 -2.54 -4.24
N CYS A 134 -20.83 -3.54 -3.64
CA CYS A 134 -20.26 -4.86 -3.36
C CYS A 134 -20.92 -6.00 -4.15
N GLU A 135 -21.59 -5.68 -5.25
CA GLU A 135 -22.22 -6.66 -6.13
C GLU A 135 -21.23 -7.35 -7.06
N GLY A 136 -21.68 -8.43 -7.70
CA GLY A 136 -20.95 -9.10 -8.77
C GLY A 136 -19.92 -10.12 -8.31
N ALA A 137 -18.98 -10.43 -9.22
CA ALA A 137 -18.04 -11.53 -9.05
C ALA A 137 -17.09 -11.32 -7.86
N ARG A 138 -16.83 -12.41 -7.12
CA ARG A 138 -16.04 -12.41 -5.86
C ARG A 138 -14.83 -13.35 -5.92
N GLY A 139 -14.54 -13.88 -7.09
CA GLY A 139 -13.47 -14.84 -7.31
C GLY A 139 -12.12 -14.31 -6.83
N TRP A 140 -11.33 -15.19 -6.22
CA TRP A 140 -9.99 -14.87 -5.76
C TRP A 140 -9.06 -16.05 -5.95
N ASN A 141 -7.91 -15.79 -6.56
CA ASN A 141 -6.81 -16.74 -6.60
C ASN A 141 -5.49 -15.99 -6.68
N GLN A 142 -4.58 -16.24 -5.74
CA GLN A 142 -3.34 -15.49 -5.65
C GLN A 142 -2.31 -15.88 -6.72
N ARG A 143 -2.35 -17.13 -7.23
CA ARG A 143 -1.28 -17.71 -8.05
C ARG A 143 -1.73 -18.15 -9.44
N ASN A 144 -3.00 -18.52 -9.57
CA ASN A 144 -3.56 -19.09 -10.79
C ASN A 144 -4.81 -18.31 -11.21
N TRP A 145 -5.40 -18.71 -12.34
CA TRP A 145 -6.71 -18.24 -12.75
C TRP A 145 -7.78 -18.59 -11.71
N ILE A 146 -8.80 -17.73 -11.65
CA ILE A 146 -10.01 -17.98 -10.88
C ILE A 146 -10.74 -19.17 -11.51
N ILE A 147 -11.23 -20.06 -10.64
CA ILE A 147 -12.08 -21.18 -11.02
C ILE A 147 -13.49 -20.82 -10.58
N ASP A 148 -14.28 -20.28 -11.50
CA ASP A 148 -15.65 -19.84 -11.29
C ASP A 148 -16.45 -20.13 -12.57
N SER A 149 -17.64 -20.72 -12.45
CA SER A 149 -18.47 -21.07 -13.61
C SER A 149 -18.97 -19.84 -14.37
N ALA A 150 -19.01 -18.67 -13.72
CA ALA A 150 -19.38 -17.41 -14.34
C ALA A 150 -18.20 -16.67 -14.99
N PHE A 151 -16.96 -17.19 -14.89
CA PHE A 151 -15.77 -16.55 -15.44
C PHE A 151 -15.06 -17.45 -16.46
N ASN A 152 -14.96 -16.96 -17.69
CA ASN A 152 -14.22 -17.60 -18.76
C ASN A 152 -12.84 -16.94 -18.96
N LYS A 153 -11.77 -17.66 -18.64
CA LYS A 153 -10.40 -17.16 -18.74
C LYS A 153 -9.93 -17.03 -20.20
N GLU A 154 -10.41 -17.89 -21.10
CA GLU A 154 -10.12 -17.82 -22.53
C GLU A 154 -10.70 -16.53 -23.13
N GLU A 155 -11.97 -16.24 -22.86
CA GLU A 155 -12.65 -15.01 -23.28
C GLU A 155 -11.95 -13.76 -22.72
N CYS A 156 -11.56 -13.80 -21.44
CA CYS A 156 -10.81 -12.73 -20.81
C CYS A 156 -9.49 -12.43 -21.53
N VAL A 157 -8.73 -13.47 -21.87
CA VAL A 157 -7.47 -13.31 -22.58
C VAL A 157 -7.70 -12.82 -24.01
N GLN A 158 -8.70 -13.34 -24.70
CA GLN A 158 -9.03 -12.91 -26.06
C GLN A 158 -9.47 -11.43 -26.11
N MET A 159 -10.26 -10.98 -25.14
CA MET A 159 -10.67 -9.58 -25.04
C MET A 159 -9.47 -8.65 -24.78
N LEU A 160 -8.56 -9.05 -23.88
CA LEU A 160 -7.44 -8.21 -23.48
C LEU A 160 -6.29 -8.19 -24.48
N PHE A 161 -6.04 -9.30 -25.19
CA PHE A 161 -4.85 -9.54 -26.00
C PHE A 161 -5.13 -9.86 -27.48
N GLY A 162 -6.39 -9.92 -27.89
CA GLY A 162 -6.85 -10.20 -29.25
C GLY A 162 -7.47 -11.59 -29.43
N GLU A 163 -8.36 -11.74 -30.41
CA GLU A 163 -9.22 -12.93 -30.60
C GLU A 163 -8.47 -14.27 -30.70
N ASN A 164 -7.24 -14.25 -31.22
CA ASN A 164 -6.41 -15.45 -31.38
C ASN A 164 -5.47 -15.72 -30.18
N ALA A 165 -5.60 -14.95 -29.09
CA ALA A 165 -4.77 -15.14 -27.91
C ALA A 165 -5.17 -16.40 -27.13
N HIS A 166 -4.17 -17.12 -26.64
CA HIS A 166 -4.35 -18.32 -25.81
C HIS A 166 -4.03 -18.03 -24.35
N VAL A 167 -4.64 -18.78 -23.43
CA VAL A 167 -4.41 -18.63 -21.99
C VAL A 167 -2.93 -18.78 -21.67
N MET A 168 -2.34 -17.71 -21.12
CA MET A 168 -0.91 -17.65 -20.80
C MET A 168 -0.68 -17.78 -19.30
N GLN A 169 0.42 -18.43 -18.91
CA GLN A 169 0.87 -18.42 -17.52
C GLN A 169 1.39 -17.04 -17.11
N ARG A 170 2.09 -16.34 -18.01
CA ARG A 170 2.62 -14.99 -17.79
C ARG A 170 2.00 -14.03 -18.80
N ILE A 171 1.54 -12.90 -18.29
CA ILE A 171 0.86 -11.87 -19.06
C ILE A 171 1.62 -10.57 -18.87
N TYR A 172 1.88 -9.87 -19.98
CA TYR A 172 2.68 -8.64 -19.97
C TYR A 172 1.85 -7.44 -20.38
N SER A 173 2.00 -6.33 -19.66
CA SER A 173 1.27 -5.09 -19.92
C SER A 173 1.59 -4.50 -21.28
N ARG A 174 2.82 -4.69 -21.80
CA ARG A 174 3.19 -4.27 -23.17
C ARG A 174 2.32 -4.87 -24.28
N ASN A 175 1.61 -5.97 -24.01
CA ASN A 175 0.72 -6.61 -24.98
C ASN A 175 -0.74 -6.12 -24.87
N LEU A 176 -1.05 -5.29 -23.86
CA LEU A 176 -2.36 -4.63 -23.73
C LEU A 176 -2.43 -3.39 -24.62
N SER A 177 -3.63 -3.05 -25.08
CA SER A 177 -3.91 -1.76 -25.72
C SER A 177 -3.52 -0.58 -24.80
N LEU A 178 -3.32 0.62 -25.35
CA LEU A 178 -2.99 1.80 -24.55
C LEU A 178 -4.02 2.03 -23.41
N HIS A 179 -5.30 1.97 -23.72
CA HIS A 179 -6.36 2.18 -22.74
C HIS A 179 -6.41 1.05 -21.69
N HIS A 180 -6.18 -0.21 -22.09
CA HIS A 180 -6.15 -1.33 -21.16
C HIS A 180 -4.91 -1.28 -20.25
N ARG A 181 -3.75 -0.83 -20.75
CA ARG A 181 -2.56 -0.56 -19.94
C ARG A 181 -2.80 0.52 -18.90
N PHE A 182 -3.53 1.57 -19.29
CA PHE A 182 -3.87 2.65 -18.38
C PHE A 182 -4.79 2.17 -17.25
N LEU A 183 -5.85 1.43 -17.60
CA LEU A 183 -6.74 0.80 -16.62
C LEU A 183 -5.99 -0.23 -15.75
N HIS A 184 -5.10 -1.03 -16.32
CA HIS A 184 -4.23 -1.95 -15.57
C HIS A 184 -3.46 -1.22 -14.49
N ARG A 185 -2.85 -0.08 -14.83
CA ARG A 185 -2.08 0.72 -13.87
C ARG A 185 -2.97 1.27 -12.76
N ALA A 186 -4.19 1.72 -13.08
CA ALA A 186 -5.16 2.18 -12.09
C ALA A 186 -5.58 1.04 -11.14
N VAL A 187 -5.91 -0.15 -11.66
CA VAL A 187 -6.23 -1.35 -10.88
C VAL A 187 -5.05 -1.75 -9.97
N ALA A 188 -3.84 -1.82 -10.52
CA ALA A 188 -2.62 -2.23 -9.83
C ALA A 188 -2.05 -1.17 -8.86
N THR A 189 -2.72 -0.02 -8.70
CA THR A 189 -2.35 1.03 -7.74
C THR A 189 -3.44 1.31 -6.71
N HIS A 190 -4.71 1.08 -7.05
CA HIS A 190 -5.85 1.43 -6.18
C HIS A 190 -6.60 0.20 -5.64
N ILE A 191 -6.71 -0.89 -6.41
CA ILE A 191 -7.51 -2.08 -6.02
C ILE A 191 -6.60 -3.21 -5.56
N LEU A 192 -5.57 -3.52 -6.34
CA LEU A 192 -4.58 -4.57 -6.07
C LEU A 192 -3.16 -3.97 -6.07
N PRO A 193 -2.81 -3.06 -5.13
CA PRO A 193 -1.58 -2.31 -5.24
C PRO A 193 -0.33 -3.19 -5.31
N LYS A 194 0.58 -2.89 -6.25
CA LYS A 194 1.82 -3.64 -6.44
C LYS A 194 3.05 -2.84 -6.06
N ALA A 195 3.95 -3.51 -5.34
CA ALA A 195 5.25 -2.99 -4.91
C ALA A 195 6.29 -2.89 -6.05
N GLY A 196 6.19 -3.77 -7.05
CA GLY A 196 7.15 -3.92 -8.14
C GLY A 196 6.70 -3.25 -9.44
N GLY A 197 7.39 -3.58 -10.54
CA GLY A 197 7.08 -3.06 -11.87
C GLY A 197 5.68 -3.44 -12.37
N PHE A 198 5.13 -2.60 -13.24
CA PHE A 198 3.82 -2.79 -13.88
C PHE A 198 3.91 -3.58 -15.20
N ASP A 199 5.05 -4.21 -15.47
CA ASP A 199 5.25 -5.00 -16.69
C ASP A 199 4.44 -6.29 -16.67
N ASN A 200 4.23 -6.87 -15.47
CA ASN A 200 3.48 -8.11 -15.29
C ASN A 200 2.02 -7.83 -14.91
N VAL A 201 1.10 -8.38 -15.69
CA VAL A 201 -0.34 -8.40 -15.40
C VAL A 201 -0.64 -9.72 -14.68
N THR A 202 -1.12 -9.65 -13.43
CA THR A 202 -1.51 -10.88 -12.71
C THR A 202 -2.85 -11.39 -13.21
N HIS A 203 -3.17 -12.68 -13.01
CA HIS A 203 -4.50 -13.20 -13.34
C HIS A 203 -5.62 -12.43 -12.63
N MET A 204 -5.39 -11.98 -11.39
CA MET A 204 -6.32 -11.09 -10.68
C MET A 204 -6.43 -9.69 -11.30
N ASP A 205 -5.36 -9.16 -11.92
CA ASP A 205 -5.46 -7.89 -12.64
C ASP A 205 -6.32 -8.08 -13.88
N ALA A 206 -6.01 -9.12 -14.68
CA ALA A 206 -6.73 -9.43 -15.91
C ALA A 206 -8.22 -9.68 -15.63
N PHE A 207 -8.54 -10.46 -14.59
CA PHE A 207 -9.91 -10.66 -14.11
C PHE A 207 -10.60 -9.33 -13.78
N THR A 208 -9.94 -8.46 -13.02
CA THR A 208 -10.52 -7.17 -12.60
C THR A 208 -10.74 -6.24 -13.80
N ILE A 209 -9.73 -6.09 -14.66
CA ILE A 209 -9.79 -5.28 -15.87
C ILE A 209 -10.89 -5.80 -16.81
N PHE A 210 -11.01 -7.12 -16.96
CA PHE A 210 -12.03 -7.75 -17.80
C PHE A 210 -13.43 -7.35 -17.36
N HIS A 211 -13.77 -7.50 -16.08
CA HIS A 211 -15.08 -7.13 -15.55
C HIS A 211 -15.37 -5.63 -15.72
N ILE A 212 -14.37 -4.78 -15.48
CA ILE A 212 -14.52 -3.33 -15.64
C ILE A 212 -14.83 -2.97 -17.09
N ILE A 213 -14.10 -3.53 -18.06
CA ILE A 213 -14.27 -3.24 -19.49
C ILE A 213 -15.58 -3.81 -20.03
N THR A 214 -15.95 -5.03 -19.65
CA THR A 214 -17.17 -5.69 -20.13
C THR A 214 -18.44 -5.21 -19.41
N GLY A 215 -18.31 -4.37 -18.39
CA GLY A 215 -19.44 -3.89 -17.59
C GLY A 215 -20.02 -4.95 -16.63
N GLN A 216 -19.40 -6.13 -16.52
CA GLN A 216 -19.82 -7.15 -15.56
C GLN A 216 -19.49 -6.66 -14.14
N LYS A 217 -20.46 -6.74 -13.22
CA LYS A 217 -20.26 -6.28 -11.85
C LYS A 217 -19.16 -7.09 -11.16
N ILE A 218 -18.34 -6.41 -10.37
CA ILE A 218 -17.24 -7.02 -9.61
C ILE A 218 -17.15 -6.44 -8.20
N ASN A 219 -17.00 -7.32 -7.20
CA ASN A 219 -16.96 -6.92 -5.80
C ASN A 219 -15.54 -6.47 -5.42
N VAL A 220 -15.22 -5.21 -5.76
CA VAL A 220 -13.95 -4.56 -5.44
C VAL A 220 -13.62 -4.54 -3.94
N PRO A 221 -14.56 -4.29 -3.00
CA PRO A 221 -14.29 -4.41 -1.58
C PRO A 221 -13.73 -5.78 -1.19
N LYS A 222 -14.30 -6.88 -1.70
CA LYS A 222 -13.81 -8.23 -1.41
C LYS A 222 -12.41 -8.47 -1.98
N LEU A 223 -12.11 -7.94 -3.17
CA LEU A 223 -10.76 -8.00 -3.74
C LEU A 223 -9.74 -7.26 -2.88
N ILE A 224 -10.07 -6.07 -2.38
CA ILE A 224 -9.20 -5.28 -1.51
C ILE A 224 -8.88 -6.05 -0.22
N ILE A 225 -9.90 -6.64 0.43
CA ILE A 225 -9.69 -7.42 1.67
C ILE A 225 -8.79 -8.63 1.41
N ASN A 226 -9.12 -9.43 0.38
CA ASN A 226 -8.33 -10.60 0.05
C ASN A 226 -6.87 -10.21 -0.31
N HIS A 227 -6.68 -9.05 -0.96
CA HIS A 227 -5.36 -8.51 -1.24
C HIS A 227 -4.61 -8.10 0.04
N MET A 228 -5.26 -7.44 1.00
CA MET A 228 -4.65 -7.11 2.30
C MET A 228 -4.18 -8.37 3.03
N GLN A 229 -5.01 -9.41 3.11
CA GLN A 229 -4.66 -10.71 3.71
C GLN A 229 -3.50 -11.38 2.96
N ALA A 230 -3.51 -11.31 1.63
CA ALA A 230 -2.46 -11.89 0.79
C ALA A 230 -1.11 -11.15 0.92
N MET A 231 -1.11 -9.86 1.25
CA MET A 231 0.11 -9.11 1.56
C MET A 231 0.59 -9.39 2.99
N HIS A 232 -0.34 -9.48 3.96
CA HIS A 232 -0.01 -9.83 5.35
C HIS A 232 0.66 -11.20 5.46
N SER A 233 0.21 -12.20 4.70
CA SER A 233 0.79 -13.55 4.72
C SER A 233 2.16 -13.68 4.03
N ARG A 234 2.69 -12.61 3.42
CA ARG A 234 3.98 -12.61 2.73
C ARG A 234 5.05 -11.99 3.61
N GLU A 235 6.16 -12.71 3.76
CA GLU A 235 7.35 -12.18 4.41
C GLU A 235 7.89 -10.96 3.64
N ASN A 236 8.25 -9.89 4.36
CA ASN A 236 8.85 -8.67 3.81
C ASN A 236 8.02 -7.98 2.70
N ALA A 237 6.71 -8.24 2.63
CA ALA A 237 5.83 -7.53 1.71
C ALA A 237 5.74 -6.04 2.07
N ARG A 238 5.59 -5.19 1.04
CA ARG A 238 5.25 -3.79 1.26
C ARG A 238 3.80 -3.68 1.68
N LEU A 239 3.53 -2.90 2.72
CA LEU A 239 2.16 -2.65 3.19
C LEU A 239 1.40 -1.80 2.15
N THR A 240 0.23 -2.27 1.73
CA THR A 240 -0.56 -1.67 0.64
C THR A 240 -1.80 -0.93 1.16
N ASN A 241 -2.60 -0.37 0.25
CA ASN A 241 -3.92 0.21 0.57
C ASN A 241 -3.90 1.34 1.63
N SER A 242 -2.85 2.16 1.63
CA SER A 242 -2.59 3.18 2.66
C SER A 242 -3.72 4.20 2.88
N ASN A 243 -4.29 4.73 1.80
CA ASN A 243 -5.42 5.66 1.85
C ASN A 243 -6.74 4.98 2.29
N ILE A 244 -6.96 3.74 1.84
CA ILE A 244 -8.11 2.93 2.24
C ILE A 244 -8.04 2.61 3.74
N ILE A 245 -6.88 2.20 4.26
CA ILE A 245 -6.67 1.93 5.68
C ILE A 245 -6.94 3.19 6.50
N THR A 246 -6.47 4.35 6.04
CA THR A 246 -6.79 5.63 6.70
C THR A 246 -8.30 5.86 6.77
N LYS A 247 -9.03 5.62 5.68
CA LYS A 247 -10.50 5.73 5.66
C LYS A 247 -11.17 4.75 6.64
N ILE A 248 -10.66 3.52 6.74
CA ILE A 248 -11.13 2.49 7.70
C ILE A 248 -10.91 2.97 9.14
N VAL A 249 -9.69 3.34 9.53
CA VAL A 249 -9.41 3.75 10.91
C VAL A 249 -10.18 5.01 11.32
N MET A 250 -10.42 5.93 10.37
CA MET A 250 -11.31 7.08 10.58
C MET A 250 -12.76 6.66 10.82
N HIS A 251 -13.30 5.73 10.02
CA HIS A 251 -14.66 5.22 10.19
C HIS A 251 -14.86 4.60 11.58
N PHE A 252 -13.89 3.80 12.02
CA PHE A 252 -13.90 3.21 13.34
C PHE A 252 -13.50 4.20 14.44
N ARG A 253 -13.28 5.49 14.16
CA ARG A 253 -12.92 6.53 15.15
C ARG A 253 -11.68 6.17 15.97
N VAL A 254 -10.64 5.66 15.31
CA VAL A 254 -9.30 5.56 15.89
C VAL A 254 -8.76 6.98 16.04
N ASP A 255 -8.17 7.28 17.19
CA ASP A 255 -7.56 8.58 17.43
C ASP A 255 -6.31 8.76 16.56
N LEU A 256 -6.32 9.75 15.67
CA LEU A 256 -5.19 10.09 14.79
C LEU A 256 -4.32 11.21 15.37
N SER A 257 -4.66 11.74 16.55
CA SER A 257 -3.88 12.80 17.17
C SER A 257 -2.47 12.32 17.49
N ARG A 258 -1.48 13.21 17.26
CA ARG A 258 -0.04 12.96 17.48
C ARG A 258 0.56 11.83 16.62
N GLU A 259 -0.15 11.36 15.61
CA GLU A 259 0.39 10.40 14.63
C GLU A 259 1.05 11.14 13.46
N LEU A 260 2.24 10.70 13.07
CA LEU A 260 2.91 11.22 11.87
C LEU A 260 2.12 10.78 10.63
N HIS A 261 1.95 11.70 9.67
CA HIS A 261 1.27 11.42 8.42
C HIS A 261 2.03 11.93 7.19
N HIS A 262 1.77 11.33 6.04
CA HIS A 262 2.30 11.79 4.76
C HIS A 262 1.20 11.86 3.69
N PRO A 263 1.24 12.82 2.77
CA PRO A 263 0.27 12.92 1.68
C PRO A 263 0.46 11.79 0.65
N LEU A 264 -0.56 11.55 -0.17
CA LEU A 264 -0.46 10.66 -1.32
C LEU A 264 0.36 11.29 -2.45
N GLN A 265 0.85 10.46 -3.37
CA GLN A 265 1.49 10.92 -4.58
C GLN A 265 0.47 11.02 -5.72
N VAL A 266 0.55 12.07 -6.53
CA VAL A 266 -0.26 12.12 -7.76
C VAL A 266 0.25 11.06 -8.73
N GLN A 267 -0.66 10.30 -9.35
CA GLN A 267 -0.28 9.39 -10.42
C GLN A 267 0.11 10.21 -11.65
N ILE A 268 1.41 10.39 -11.86
CA ILE A 268 1.94 10.94 -13.12
C ILE A 268 1.75 9.85 -14.19
N ASN A 269 1.01 10.20 -15.24
CA ASN A 269 0.64 9.32 -16.35
C ASN A 269 1.86 8.88 -17.15
#